data_AF-A0A528IS67-F1
#
_entry.id   AF-A0A528IS67-F1
#
_cell.length_a   1.000
_cell.length_b   1.000
_cell.length_c   1.000
_cell.angle_alpha   90.00
_cell.angle_beta   90.00
_cell.angle_gamma   90.00
#
_symmetry.space_group_name_H-M   'P 1'
#
loop_
_entity.id
_entity.type
_entity.pdbx_description
1 polymer ?
#
loop_
_entity_poly.entity_id
_entity_poly.type
_entity_poly.pdbx_seq_one_letter_code
_entity_poly.pdbx_strand_id
1 'polypeptide(L)' 'AQPTKQFVTVAQVAALCLFLASDDAASITGAIMPIEGGWTAH' A
#
# COMPACT_ATOMS: atom_id res chain seq x y z
N ALA A 1 1.80 -2.26 17.63
CA ALA A 1 3.03 -2.57 16.87
C ALA A 1 2.62 -3.33 15.62
N GLN A 2 3.18 -3.02 14.45
CA GLN A 2 2.78 -3.66 13.19
C GLN A 2 2.88 -5.21 13.24
N PRO A 3 1.85 -5.97 12.81
CA PRO A 3 1.84 -7.43 12.75
C PRO A 3 3.04 -8.05 12.07
N THR A 4 3.42 -7.47 10.94
CA THR A 4 4.52 -7.99 10.11
C THR A 4 5.87 -7.88 10.79
N LYS A 5 6.02 -7.00 11.80
CA LYS A 5 7.29 -6.70 12.50
C LYS A 5 8.45 -6.37 11.54
N GLN A 6 8.14 -5.88 10.34
CA GLN A 6 9.10 -5.54 9.30
C GLN A 6 8.77 -4.15 8.78
N PHE A 7 9.77 -3.30 8.57
CA PHE A 7 9.53 -2.01 7.93
C PHE A 7 9.14 -2.19 6.46
N VAL A 8 8.22 -1.35 6.01
CA VAL A 8 7.89 -1.25 4.58
C VAL A 8 9.08 -0.68 3.83
N THR A 9 9.39 -1.29 2.71
CA THR A 9 10.51 -0.88 1.85
C THR A 9 10.06 0.12 0.80
N VAL A 10 10.99 0.94 0.30
CA VAL A 10 10.74 1.87 -0.81
C VAL A 10 10.24 1.12 -2.06
N ALA A 11 10.75 -0.09 -2.31
CA ALA A 11 10.32 -0.91 -3.44
C ALA A 11 8.84 -1.33 -3.34
N GLN A 12 8.35 -1.65 -2.14
CA GLN A 12 6.94 -1.98 -1.92
C GLN A 12 6.04 -0.77 -2.12
N VAL A 13 6.46 0.42 -1.65
CA VAL A 13 5.73 1.68 -1.92
C VAL A 13 5.69 1.96 -3.41
N ALA A 14 6.83 1.88 -4.10
CA ALA A 14 6.91 2.10 -5.54
C ALA A 14 6.03 1.12 -6.33
N ALA A 15 5.96 -0.15 -5.93
CA ALA A 15 5.10 -1.15 -6.55
C ALA A 15 3.62 -0.79 -6.42
N LEU A 16 3.17 -0.33 -5.24
CA LEU A 16 1.79 0.14 -5.05
C LEU A 16 1.51 1.38 -5.92
N CYS A 17 2.43 2.34 -5.98
CA CYS A 17 2.27 3.52 -6.83
C CYS A 17 2.16 3.14 -8.32
N LEU A 18 2.99 2.21 -8.80
CA LEU A 18 2.95 1.74 -10.18
C LEU A 18 1.63 1.01 -10.49
N PHE A 19 1.13 0.20 -9.57
CA PHE A 19 -0.19 -0.42 -9.71
C PHE A 19 -1.30 0.63 -9.79
N LEU A 20 -1.32 1.60 -8.88
CA LEU A 20 -2.33 2.67 -8.86
C LEU A 20 -2.25 3.59 -10.08
N ALA A 21 -1.09 3.70 -10.73
CA ALA A 21 -0.92 4.45 -11.97
C ALA A 21 -1.26 3.66 -13.25
N SER A 22 -1.59 2.37 -13.12
CA SER A 22 -1.92 1.49 -14.25
C SER A 22 -3.42 1.44 -14.55
N ASP A 23 -3.78 0.93 -15.72
CA ASP A 23 -5.17 0.73 -16.14
C ASP A 23 -5.93 -0.27 -15.23
N ASP A 24 -5.21 -1.20 -14.60
CA ASP A 24 -5.81 -2.20 -13.68
C ASP A 24 -6.44 -1.55 -12.43
N ALA A 25 -6.00 -0.34 -12.09
CA ALA A 25 -6.51 0.44 -10.96
C ALA A 25 -7.51 1.54 -11.38
N ALA A 26 -8.02 1.54 -12.61
CA ALA A 26 -8.82 2.65 -13.17
C ALA A 26 -10.04 3.08 -12.31
N SER A 27 -10.60 2.19 -11.49
CA SER A 27 -11.74 2.48 -10.62
C SER A 27 -11.35 2.75 -9.15
N ILE A 28 -10.06 2.74 -8.81
CA ILE A 28 -9.56 3.03 -7.46
C ILE A 28 -9.25 4.53 -7.38
N THR A 29 -10.24 5.31 -6.95
CA THR A 29 -10.13 6.77 -6.82
C THR A 29 -10.71 7.26 -5.49
N GLY A 30 -10.09 8.29 -4.91
CA GLY A 30 -10.49 8.86 -3.61
C GLY A 30 -10.27 7.96 -2.40
N ALA A 31 -9.61 6.81 -2.57
CA ALA A 31 -9.36 5.84 -1.52
C ALA A 31 -7.95 6.02 -0.92
N ILE A 32 -7.83 5.73 0.38
CA ILE A 32 -6.54 5.53 1.04
C ILE A 32 -6.24 4.03 0.97
N MET A 33 -5.10 3.65 0.40
CA MET A 33 -4.66 2.25 0.28
C MET A 33 -3.50 1.99 1.25
N PRO A 34 -3.73 1.45 2.46
CA PRO A 34 -2.69 1.30 3.47
C PRO A 34 -1.67 0.22 3.07
N ILE A 35 -0.38 0.57 3.14
CA ILE A 35 0.75 -0.36 3.04
C ILE A 35 1.72 -0.09 4.19
N GLU A 36 1.33 -0.50 5.40
CA GLU A 36 2.03 -0.15 6.64
C GLU A 36 2.36 -1.36 7.55
N GLY A 37 2.13 -2.58 7.04
CA GLY A 37 2.43 -3.81 7.78
C GLY A 37 1.36 -4.26 8.79
N GLY A 38 0.15 -3.71 8.73
CA GLY A 38 -1.04 -4.05 9.52
C GLY A 38 -1.28 -3.17 10.78
N TRP A 39 -0.56 -2.06 10.92
CA TRP A 39 -0.63 -1.11 12.01
C TRP A 39 -2.04 -0.57 12.30
N THR A 40 -2.78 -0.15 11.27
CA THR A 40 -4.10 0.49 11.39
C THR A 40 -5.25 -0.49 11.53
N ALA A 41 -5.00 -1.80 11.36
CA ALA A 41 -6.01 -2.84 11.44
C ALA A 41 -6.28 -3.34 12.88
N HIS A 42 -5.75 -2.66 13.89
CA HIS A 42 -5.86 -3.02 15.32
C HIS A 42 -6.68 -2.02 16.13
#